data_AF-A0A836RR86-F1
#
_entry.id   AF-A0A836RR86-F1
#
_cell.length_a   1.000
_cell.length_b   1.000
_cell.length_c   1.000
_cell.angle_alpha   90.00
_cell.angle_beta   90.00
_cell.angle_gamma   90.00
#
_symmetry.space_group_name_H-M   'P 1'
#
loop_
_entity.id
_entity.type
_entity.pdbx_description
1 polymer ?
#
loop_
_entity_poly.entity_id
_entity_poly.type
_entity_poly.pdbx_seq_one_letter_code
_entity_poly.pdbx_strand_id
1 'polypeptide(L)' 'KEKVDYEEYGGGILLGLPKVVVLAHGRSSALALRNAIHLALRSSKIDLAELIKETFRT' A
#
# COMPACT_ATOMS: atom_id res chain seq x y z
N LYS A 1 -23.53 9.22 -4.07
CA LYS A 1 -22.33 8.49 -4.55
C LYS A 1 -21.20 8.84 -3.58
N GLU A 2 -21.26 8.27 -2.37
CA GLU A 2 -20.17 8.36 -1.41
C GLU A 2 -18.99 7.64 -2.05
N LYS A 3 -18.10 8.43 -2.65
CA LYS A 3 -16.81 7.93 -3.07
C LYS A 3 -16.11 7.57 -1.77
N VAL A 4 -15.84 6.30 -1.55
CA VAL A 4 -14.74 5.92 -0.67
C VAL A 4 -13.55 6.71 -1.19
N ASP A 5 -13.13 7.74 -0.45
CA ASP A 5 -12.10 8.68 -0.91
C ASP A 5 -10.77 7.92 -0.96
N TYR A 6 -10.52 7.33 -2.13
CA TYR A 6 -9.30 6.60 -2.47
C TYR A 6 -8.06 7.47 -2.32
N GLU A 7 -8.23 8.79 -2.28
CA GLU A 7 -7.18 9.76 -2.03
C GLU A 7 -6.65 9.69 -0.59
N GLU A 8 -7.46 9.33 0.41
CA GLU A 8 -7.03 9.28 1.82
C GLU A 8 -6.11 8.09 2.12
N TYR A 9 -6.34 6.94 1.48
CA TYR A 9 -5.62 5.70 1.79
C TYR A 9 -4.30 5.56 1.02
N GLY A 10 -4.12 6.27 -0.11
CA GLY A 10 -2.88 6.22 -0.88
C GLY A 10 -2.76 5.02 -1.81
N GLY A 11 -3.86 4.40 -2.23
CA GLY A 11 -3.86 3.27 -3.16
C GLY A 11 -3.86 1.89 -2.48
N GLY A 12 -3.64 0.84 -3.26
CA GLY A 12 -3.72 -0.56 -2.80
C GLY A 12 -2.36 -1.23 -2.71
N ILE A 13 -2.15 -2.09 -1.71
CA ILE A 13 -0.96 -2.94 -1.61
C ILE A 13 -1.18 -4.23 -2.40
N LEU A 14 -0.26 -4.56 -3.31
CA LEU A 14 -0.23 -5.85 -3.98
C LEU A 14 0.55 -6.85 -3.12
N LEU A 15 -0.17 -7.85 -2.58
CA LEU A 15 0.37 -8.91 -1.73
C LEU A 15 0.86 -10.11 -2.54
N GLY A 16 1.65 -10.97 -1.91
CA GLY A 16 2.19 -12.18 -2.54
C GLY A 16 3.48 -11.96 -3.33
N LEU A 17 4.01 -10.73 -3.34
CA LEU A 17 5.32 -10.41 -3.90
C LEU A 17 6.41 -10.44 -2.82
N PRO A 18 7.70 -10.62 -3.19
CA PRO A 18 8.82 -10.63 -2.22
C PRO A 18 9.02 -9.30 -1.47
N LYS A 19 8.45 -8.20 -1.96
CA LYS A 19 8.54 -6.85 -1.40
C LYS A 19 7.21 -6.12 -1.54
N VAL A 20 7.03 -5.07 -0.74
CA VAL A 20 5.83 -4.21 -0.77
C VAL A 20 5.75 -3.48 -2.10
N VAL A 21 4.60 -3.57 -2.76
CA VAL A 21 4.27 -2.78 -3.96
C VAL A 21 2.95 -2.05 -3.72
N VAL A 22 2.96 -0.73 -3.91
CA VAL A 22 1.77 0.12 -3.79
C VAL A 22 1.33 0.57 -5.18
N LEU A 23 0.08 0.29 -5.52
CA LEU A 23 -0.55 0.69 -6.78
C LEU A 23 -1.39 1.94 -6.58
N ALA A 24 -0.96 3.05 -7.20
CA ALA A 24 -1.72 4.28 -7.31
C ALA A 24 -2.65 4.26 -8.54
N HIS A 25 -3.74 5.04 -8.51
CA HIS A 25 -4.64 5.17 -9.65
C HIS A 25 -4.05 6.13 -10.69
N GLY A 26 -4.29 5.91 -11.99
CA GLY A 26 -3.75 6.78 -13.04
C GLY A 26 -4.23 8.24 -12.99
N ARG A 27 -5.29 8.53 -12.23
CA ARG A 27 -5.82 9.88 -11.97
C ARG A 27 -5.53 10.36 -10.54
N SER A 28 -4.52 9.79 -9.88
CA SER A 28 -4.17 10.17 -8.50
C SER A 28 -3.75 11.63 -8.42
N SER A 29 -4.39 12.36 -7.49
CA SER A 29 -4.00 13.70 -7.10
C SER A 29 -2.63 13.70 -6.40
N ALA A 30 -2.03 14.88 -6.22
CA ALA A 30 -0.79 15.01 -5.43
C ALA A 30 -0.96 14.49 -4.00
N LEU A 31 -2.15 14.68 -3.40
CA LEU A 31 -2.49 14.14 -2.08
C LEU A 31 -2.49 12.61 -2.08
N ALA A 32 -3.12 12.00 -3.09
CA ALA A 32 -3.16 10.55 -3.24
C ALA A 32 -1.76 9.95 -3.41
N LEU A 33 -0.88 10.58 -4.21
CA LEU A 33 0.51 10.14 -4.37
C LEU A 33 1.32 10.27 -3.08
N ARG A 34 1.17 11.38 -2.35
CA ARG A 34 1.81 11.57 -1.04
C ARG A 34 1.41 10.45 -0.08
N ASN A 35 0.12 10.14 -0.01
CA ASN A 35 -0.39 9.09 0.85
C ASN A 35 0.10 7.70 0.41
N ALA A 36 0.24 7.46 -0.90
CA ALA A 36 0.80 6.22 -1.45
C ALA A 36 2.27 5.99 -1.02
N ILE A 37 3.08 7.06 -1.08
CA ILE A 37 4.47 7.01 -0.63
C ILE A 37 4.54 6.76 0.88
N HIS A 38 3.68 7.40 1.67
CA HIS A 38 3.60 7.15 3.11
C HIS A 38 3.16 5.71 3.44
N LEU A 39 2.22 5.16 2.67
CA LEU A 39 1.80 3.75 2.80
C LEU A 39 2.97 2.82 2.52
N ALA A 40 3.67 3.01 1.40
CA ALA A 40 4.86 2.23 1.04
C ALA A 40 5.94 2.29 2.13
N LEU A 41 6.23 3.49 2.66
CA LEU A 41 7.20 3.69 3.73
C LEU A 41 6.80 2.93 5.01
N ARG A 42 5.55 3.06 5.45
CA ARG A 42 5.05 2.38 6.66
C ARG A 42 5.11 0.87 6.52
N SER A 43 4.63 0.34 5.39
CA SER A 43 4.66 -1.10 5.09
C SER A 43 6.08 -1.64 4.98
N SER A 44 7.02 -0.86 4.42
CA SER A 44 8.43 -1.24 4.36
C SER A 44 9.10 -1.22 5.73
N LYS A 45 8.76 -0.28 6.62
CA LYS A 45 9.34 -0.18 7.96
C LYS A 45 9.02 -1.36 8.86
N ILE A 46 7.86 -1.99 8.66
CA ILE A 46 7.44 -3.17 9.41
C ILE A 46 7.80 -4.48 8.71
N ASP A 47 8.51 -4.41 7.58
CA ASP A 47 8.77 -5.54 6.67
C ASP A 47 7.54 -6.41 6.42
N LEU A 48 6.44 -5.77 6.00
CA LEU A 48 5.12 -6.40 5.87
C LEU A 48 5.15 -7.68 5.03
N ALA A 49 5.96 -7.71 3.96
CA ALA A 49 6.08 -8.87 3.10
C ALA A 49 6.65 -10.09 3.85
N GLU A 50 7.66 -9.86 4.71
CA GLU A 50 8.25 -10.93 5.52
C GLU A 50 7.29 -11.37 6.64
N LEU A 51 6.60 -10.44 7.30
CA LEU A 51 5.62 -10.78 8.33
C LEU A 51 4.51 -11.69 7.79
N ILE A 52 3.99 -11.37 6.60
CA ILE A 52 2.98 -12.20 5.93
C ILE A 52 3.57 -13.57 5.60
N LYS A 53 4.78 -13.60 5.04
CA LYS A 53 5.46 -14.85 4.69
C LYS A 53 5.68 -15.76 5.90
N GLU A 54 6.09 -15.23 7.04
CA GLU A 54 6.25 -15.99 8.28
C GLU A 54 4.91 -16.48 8.84
N THR A 55 3.86 -15.68 8.75
CA THR A 55 2.50 -16.08 9.20
C THR A 55 1.99 -17.34 8.48
N PHE A 56 2.28 -17.47 7.18
CA PHE A 56 1.87 -18.63 6.37
C PHE A 56 2.87 -19.80 6.39
N ARG A 57 4.00 -19.68 7.10
CA ARG A 57 4.99 -20.76 7.26
C ARG A 57 4.70 -21.67 8.46
N THR A 58 4.02 -21.14 9.48
CA THR A 58 3.43 -21.89 10.61
C THR A 58 2.11 -22.54 10.22
#